data_AF-A0A0L8I264-F1
#
_entry.id   AF-A0A0L8I264-F1
#
_cell.length_a   1.000
_cell.length_b   1.000
_cell.length_c   1.000
_cell.angle_alpha   90.00
_cell.angle_beta   90.00
_cell.angle_gamma   90.00
#
_symmetry.space_group_name_H-M   'P 1'
#
loop_
_entity.id
_entity.type
_entity.pdbx_description
1 polymer ?
#
loop_
_entity_poly.entity_id
_entity_poly.type
_entity_poly.pdbx_seq_one_letter_code
_entity_poly.pdbx_strand_id
1 'polypeptide(L)'
;QQKKSEYCPTKGRNSALDTFCERIIKCPFNTLQKQRIKSNLRGNEWKYLIELENVINLTIKEADKGSAVVVMDTDYDKILMLSMLENNIYYEKIVTYNLQKTLKNLSPLLQIDGLPKIYKNLHICKACKVSPSLCFNTTPY
;
A
#
# COMPACT_ATOMS: atom_id res chain seq x y z
N GLN A 1 2.35 0.86 34.10
CA GLN A 1 1.54 1.77 33.25
C GLN A 1 2.23 3.13 33.25
N GLN A 2 2.73 3.62 32.10
CA GLN A 2 3.29 4.98 32.03
C GLN A 2 2.14 5.99 31.90
N LYS A 3 2.08 6.98 32.81
CA LYS A 3 1.19 8.13 32.68
C LYS A 3 1.60 8.91 31.43
N LYS A 4 0.66 9.10 30.50
CA LYS A 4 0.83 10.06 29.40
C LYS A 4 0.97 11.45 30.01
N SER A 5 1.95 12.24 29.56
CA SER A 5 2.06 13.62 30.00
C SER A 5 0.96 14.47 29.32
N GLU A 6 0.35 15.36 30.09
CA GLU A 6 -0.55 16.42 29.59
C GLU A 6 0.23 17.71 29.26
N TYR A 7 1.56 17.61 29.23
CA TYR A 7 2.43 18.76 29.04
C TYR A 7 2.29 19.31 27.62
N CYS A 8 1.67 20.48 27.51
CA CYS A 8 1.67 21.30 26.31
C CYS A 8 2.58 22.51 26.55
N PRO A 9 3.70 22.66 25.83
CA PRO A 9 4.59 23.80 26.02
C PRO A 9 3.88 25.11 25.68
N THR A 10 4.12 26.15 26.48
CA THR A 10 3.65 27.50 26.20
C THR A 10 4.25 28.01 24.88
N LYS A 11 3.45 28.71 24.07
CA LYS A 11 3.92 29.40 22.86
C LYS A 11 5.13 30.28 23.16
N GLY A 12 6.04 30.43 22.20
CA GLY A 12 7.25 31.24 22.30
C GLY A 12 8.50 30.46 22.75
N ARG A 13 8.37 29.18 23.12
CA ARG A 13 9.54 28.32 23.41
C ARG A 13 10.27 27.84 22.16
N ASN A 14 9.57 27.72 21.04
CA ASN A 14 10.15 27.30 19.77
C ASN A 14 9.42 28.00 18.63
N SER A 15 10.03 29.08 18.13
CA SER A 15 9.46 29.92 17.07
C SER A 15 9.20 29.14 15.78
N ALA A 16 10.01 28.13 15.45
CA ALA A 16 9.80 27.29 14.27
C ALA A 16 8.56 26.39 14.42
N LEU A 17 8.38 25.79 15.59
CA LEU A 17 7.19 24.99 15.91
C LEU A 17 5.93 25.86 15.94
N ASP A 18 6.01 27.03 16.57
CA ASP A 18 4.91 27.99 16.62
C ASP A 18 4.52 28.45 15.20
N THR A 19 5.51 28.77 14.36
CA THR A 19 5.29 29.14 12.95
C THR A 19 4.65 27.99 12.16
N PHE A 20 5.09 26.76 12.37
CA PHE A 20 4.50 25.58 11.74
C PHE A 20 3.04 25.40 12.16
N CYS A 21 2.76 25.42 13.46
CA CYS A 21 1.40 25.29 14.00
C CYS A 21 0.48 26.41 13.46
N GLU A 22 0.96 27.65 13.41
CA GLU A 22 0.21 28.75 12.82
C GLU A 22 -0.08 28.55 11.34
N ARG A 23 0.90 28.08 10.56
CA ARG A 23 0.70 27.77 9.14
C ARG A 23 -0.33 26.68 8.92
N ILE A 24 -0.32 25.63 9.74
CA ILE A 24 -1.32 24.56 9.67
C ILE A 24 -2.71 25.10 10.04
N ILE A 25 -2.85 25.83 11.14
CA ILE A 25 -4.15 26.39 11.57
C ILE A 25 -4.71 27.36 10.52
N LYS A 26 -3.85 28.20 9.93
CA LYS A 26 -4.22 29.17 8.88
C LYS A 26 -4.32 28.54 7.49
N CYS A 27 -3.92 27.27 7.33
CA CYS A 27 -3.97 26.60 6.03
C CYS A 27 -5.45 26.32 5.70
N PRO A 28 -5.94 26.76 4.54
CA PRO A 28 -7.35 26.64 4.21
C PRO A 28 -7.61 25.24 3.63
N PHE A 29 -7.41 24.19 4.43
CA PHE A 29 -7.62 22.79 4.02
C PHE A 29 -9.02 22.55 3.45
N ASN A 30 -9.99 23.33 3.92
CA ASN A 30 -11.39 23.24 3.53
C ASN A 30 -11.66 23.88 2.15
N THR A 31 -10.76 24.75 1.68
CA THR A 31 -10.83 25.40 0.35
C THR A 31 -9.82 24.84 -0.63
N LEU A 32 -8.94 23.91 -0.21
CA LEU A 32 -8.16 23.11 -1.13
C LEU A 32 -9.16 22.26 -1.92
N GLN A 33 -9.63 22.78 -3.05
CA GLN A 33 -10.35 21.98 -4.01
C GLN A 33 -9.46 20.77 -4.29
N LYS A 34 -9.94 19.57 -3.91
CA LYS A 34 -9.36 18.33 -4.42
C LYS A 34 -9.31 18.52 -5.93
N GLN A 35 -8.11 18.69 -6.48
CA GLN A 35 -7.96 18.72 -7.92
C GLN A 35 -8.50 17.37 -8.39
N ARG A 36 -9.70 17.39 -8.98
CA ARG A 36 -10.21 16.23 -9.68
C ARG A 36 -9.21 16.02 -10.80
N ILE A 37 -8.38 15.01 -10.65
CA ILE A 37 -7.50 14.55 -11.72
C ILE A 37 -8.42 14.32 -12.91
N LYS A 38 -8.14 15.05 -14.00
CA LYS A 38 -8.96 14.98 -15.19
C LYS A 38 -8.78 13.58 -15.77
N SER A 39 -9.86 12.80 -15.81
CA SER A 39 -9.84 11.49 -16.45
C SER A 39 -9.45 11.66 -17.93
N ASN A 40 -8.58 10.79 -18.42
CA ASN A 40 -8.20 10.77 -19.83
C ASN A 40 -9.27 10.13 -20.72
N LEU A 41 -10.27 9.47 -20.11
CA LEU A 41 -11.34 8.78 -20.81
C LEU A 41 -12.53 9.72 -21.07
N ARG A 42 -13.01 9.70 -22.30
CA ARG A 42 -14.22 10.41 -22.77
C ARG A 42 -15.47 9.71 -22.26
N GLY A 43 -16.59 10.44 -22.20
CA GLY A 43 -17.86 9.90 -21.71
C GLY A 43 -18.33 8.62 -22.42
N ASN A 44 -18.06 8.50 -23.72
CA ASN A 44 -18.41 7.30 -24.49
C ASN A 44 -17.51 6.10 -24.14
N GLU A 45 -16.24 6.34 -23.83
CA GLU A 45 -15.30 5.28 -23.43
C GLU A 45 -15.69 4.71 -22.06
N TRP A 46 -16.13 5.57 -21.14
CA TRP A 46 -16.73 5.16 -19.88
C TRP A 46 -18.00 4.33 -20.07
N LYS A 47 -18.84 4.69 -21.04
CA LYS A 47 -20.05 3.92 -21.35
C LYS A 47 -19.69 2.50 -21.81
N TYR A 48 -18.70 2.34 -22.68
CA TYR A 48 -18.24 1.02 -23.12
C TYR A 48 -17.66 0.20 -21.97
N LEU A 49 -16.94 0.83 -21.04
CA LEU A 49 -16.41 0.13 -19.86
C LEU A 49 -17.52 -0.37 -18.93
N ILE A 50 -18.59 0.42 -18.72
CA ILE A 50 -19.75 0.00 -17.92
C ILE A 50 -20.51 -1.14 -18.61
N GLU A 51 -20.64 -1.11 -19.94
CA GLU A 51 -21.26 -2.20 -20.69
C GLU A 51 -20.47 -3.51 -20.54
N LEU A 52 -19.13 -3.41 -20.57
CA LEU A 52 -18.20 -4.54 -20.38
C LEU A 52 -18.11 -5.03 -18.93
N GLU A 53 -18.47 -4.21 -17.94
CA GLU A 53 -18.47 -4.59 -16.51
C GLU A 53 -19.41 -5.77 -16.21
N ASN A 54 -20.40 -6.01 -17.08
CA ASN A 54 -21.33 -7.14 -16.95
C ASN A 54 -20.74 -8.49 -17.39
N VAL A 55 -19.53 -8.51 -17.96
CA VAL A 55 -18.85 -9.75 -18.38
C VAL A 55 -18.21 -10.40 -17.15
N ILE A 56 -18.70 -11.58 -16.76
CA ILE A 56 -18.30 -12.30 -15.53
C ILE A 56 -16.78 -12.55 -15.43
N ASN A 57 -16.13 -12.79 -16.57
CA ASN A 57 -14.71 -13.13 -16.61
C ASN A 57 -13.79 -11.91 -16.74
N LEU A 58 -14.35 -10.70 -16.76
CA LEU A 58 -13.59 -9.47 -16.97
C LEU A 58 -13.60 -8.64 -15.68
N THR A 59 -12.43 -8.25 -15.20
CA THR A 59 -12.30 -7.30 -14.10
C THR A 59 -11.88 -5.95 -14.66
N ILE A 60 -12.71 -4.93 -14.48
CA ILE A 60 -12.40 -3.54 -14.84
C ILE A 60 -12.27 -2.72 -13.56
N LYS A 61 -11.12 -2.06 -13.35
CA LYS A 61 -10.89 -1.20 -12.17
C LYS A 61 -10.10 0.04 -12.53
N GLU A 62 -10.38 1.17 -11.87
CA GLU A 62 -9.50 2.34 -11.95
C GLU A 62 -8.12 2.02 -11.38
N ALA A 63 -7.07 2.48 -12.07
CA ALA A 63 -5.71 2.37 -11.57
C ALA A 63 -5.46 3.35 -10.42
N ASP A 64 -4.55 3.01 -9.49
CA ASP A 64 -4.18 3.84 -8.33
C ASP A 64 -3.79 5.28 -8.70
N LYS A 65 -3.28 5.50 -9.92
CA LYS A 65 -2.87 6.83 -10.41
C LYS A 65 -3.96 7.59 -11.19
N GLY A 66 -5.22 7.15 -11.13
CA GLY A 66 -6.41 7.91 -11.51
C GLY A 66 -6.54 8.33 -12.99
N SER A 67 -5.56 7.98 -13.82
CA SER A 67 -5.47 8.38 -15.23
C SER A 67 -5.65 7.21 -16.21
N ALA A 68 -5.79 5.99 -15.69
CA ALA A 68 -5.91 4.76 -16.45
C ALA A 68 -6.93 3.82 -15.80
N VAL A 69 -7.48 2.93 -16.62
CA VAL A 69 -8.35 1.82 -16.21
C VAL A 69 -7.64 0.53 -16.56
N VAL A 70 -7.61 -0.40 -15.61
CA VAL A 70 -7.05 -1.74 -15.79
C VAL A 70 -8.20 -2.66 -16.19
N VAL A 71 -8.03 -3.36 -17.30
CA VAL A 71 -8.93 -4.41 -17.78
C VAL A 71 -8.17 -5.73 -17.71
N MET A 72 -8.70 -6.69 -16.96
CA MET A 72 -8.07 -7.98 -16.72
C MET A 72 -9.04 -9.11 -17.11
N ASP A 73 -8.53 -10.10 -17.83
CA ASP A 73 -9.20 -11.39 -17.95
C ASP A 73 -8.94 -12.17 -16.68
N THR A 74 -9.99 -12.28 -15.88
CA THR A 74 -9.96 -12.81 -14.52
C THR A 74 -9.59 -14.30 -14.52
N ASP A 75 -10.02 -15.05 -15.52
CA ASP A 75 -9.76 -16.49 -15.57
C ASP A 75 -8.38 -16.78 -16.13
N TYR A 76 -7.96 -16.04 -17.15
CA TYR A 76 -6.58 -16.11 -17.64
C TYR A 76 -5.58 -15.79 -16.52
N ASP A 77 -5.80 -14.71 -15.76
CA ASP A 77 -4.88 -14.31 -14.70
C ASP A 77 -4.84 -15.34 -13.56
N LYS A 78 -5.98 -15.95 -13.19
CA LYS A 78 -5.99 -17.05 -12.22
C LYS A 78 -5.16 -18.23 -12.70
N ILE A 79 -5.35 -18.64 -13.96
CA ILE A 79 -4.62 -19.78 -14.55
C ILE A 79 -3.13 -19.48 -14.59
N LEU A 80 -2.75 -18.27 -15.01
CA LEU A 80 -1.36 -17.83 -15.04
C LEU A 80 -0.76 -17.85 -13.63
N MET A 81 -1.43 -17.30 -12.63
CA MET A 81 -0.96 -17.31 -11.24
C MET A 81 -0.79 -18.72 -10.69
N LEU A 82 -1.74 -19.62 -10.95
CA LEU A 82 -1.63 -21.03 -10.55
C LEU A 82 -0.41 -21.70 -11.21
N SER A 83 -0.21 -21.47 -12.51
CA SER A 83 0.93 -22.02 -13.25
C SER A 83 2.28 -21.53 -12.70
N MET A 84 2.34 -20.27 -12.24
CA MET A 84 3.52 -19.71 -11.59
C MET A 84 3.76 -20.35 -10.21
N LEU A 85 2.71 -20.59 -9.44
CA LEU A 85 2.81 -21.23 -8.12
C LEU A 85 3.23 -22.70 -8.21
N GLU A 86 2.87 -23.38 -9.29
CA GLU A 86 3.26 -24.77 -9.55
C GLU A 86 4.64 -24.91 -10.21
N ASN A 87 5.32 -23.78 -10.47
CA ASN A 87 6.58 -23.76 -11.18
C ASN A 87 7.76 -24.19 -10.29
N ASN A 88 7.98 -25.51 -10.24
CA ASN A 88 9.06 -26.13 -9.49
C ASN A 88 10.45 -26.03 -10.16
N ILE A 89 10.53 -25.45 -11.37
CA ILE A 89 11.81 -25.22 -12.06
C ILE A 89 12.53 -24.03 -11.42
N TYR A 90 11.79 -22.99 -11.05
CA TYR A 90 12.34 -21.75 -10.48
C TYR A 90 12.07 -21.58 -8.98
N TYR A 91 11.02 -22.21 -8.46
CA TYR A 91 10.61 -22.06 -7.06
C TYR A 91 10.55 -23.42 -6.36
N GLU A 92 10.88 -23.47 -5.07
CA GLU A 92 10.75 -24.68 -4.26
C GLU A 92 9.67 -24.49 -3.21
N LYS A 93 8.79 -25.50 -3.05
CA LYS A 93 7.77 -25.48 -2.01
C LYS A 93 8.42 -25.70 -0.64
N ILE A 94 8.38 -24.70 0.21
CA ILE A 94 8.91 -24.78 1.57
C ILE A 94 7.99 -25.65 2.44
N VAL A 95 8.43 -26.87 2.76
CA VAL A 95 7.69 -27.82 3.62
C VAL A 95 7.80 -27.45 5.10
N THR A 96 8.93 -26.86 5.51
CA THR A 96 9.19 -26.41 6.88
C THR A 96 9.61 -24.94 6.89
N TYR A 97 8.71 -24.08 7.36
CA TYR A 97 8.96 -22.64 7.41
C TYR A 97 9.87 -22.29 8.59
N ASN A 98 11.16 -22.06 8.31
CA ASN A 98 12.09 -21.47 9.27
C ASN A 98 12.25 -19.97 9.01
N LEU A 99 11.44 -19.18 9.71
CA LEU A 99 11.41 -17.72 9.63
C LEU A 99 12.80 -17.09 9.82
N GLN A 100 13.58 -17.55 10.80
CA GLN A 100 14.89 -16.96 11.12
C GLN A 100 15.89 -17.14 9.99
N LYS A 101 15.94 -18.33 9.39
CA LYS A 101 16.81 -18.62 8.23
C LYS A 101 16.40 -17.80 7.02
N THR A 102 15.10 -17.65 6.79
CA THR A 102 14.54 -16.88 5.67
C THR A 102 14.85 -15.39 5.81
N LEU A 103 14.65 -14.81 7.00
CA LEU A 103 15.00 -13.41 7.26
C LEU A 103 16.50 -13.14 7.15
N LYS A 104 17.34 -14.07 7.60
CA LYS A 104 18.80 -13.96 7.46
C LYS A 104 19.23 -13.92 5.98
N ASN A 105 18.58 -14.71 5.12
CA ASN A 105 18.85 -14.73 3.68
C ASN A 105 18.26 -13.51 2.96
N LEU A 106 17.17 -12.93 3.45
CA LEU A 106 16.55 -11.72 2.89
C LEU A 106 17.30 -10.44 3.28
N SER A 107 17.94 -10.40 4.45
CA SER A 107 18.63 -9.19 4.97
C SER A 107 19.61 -8.54 3.97
N PRO A 108 20.48 -9.28 3.25
CA PRO A 108 21.35 -8.70 2.23
C PRO A 108 20.58 -8.12 1.04
N LEU A 109 19.54 -8.81 0.57
CA LEU A 109 18.71 -8.36 -0.57
C LEU A 109 17.92 -7.09 -0.22
N LEU A 110 17.41 -7.01 1.01
CA LEU A 110 16.73 -5.82 1.54
C LEU A 110 17.65 -4.61 1.71
N GLN A 111 18.97 -4.84 1.86
CA GLN A 111 19.98 -3.78 1.94
C GLN A 111 20.42 -3.29 0.56
N ILE A 112 20.39 -4.15 -0.46
CA ILE A 112 20.90 -3.84 -1.81
C ILE A 112 19.90 -2.97 -2.60
N ASP A 113 18.59 -3.18 -2.45
CA ASP A 113 17.59 -2.53 -3.32
C ASP A 113 16.93 -1.26 -2.76
N GLY A 114 17.38 -0.74 -1.60
CA GLY A 114 16.86 0.52 -1.08
C GLY A 114 15.33 0.57 -1.03
N LEU A 115 14.68 -0.55 -0.69
CA LEU A 115 13.23 -0.64 -0.59
C LEU A 115 12.71 0.52 0.27
N PRO A 116 11.63 1.21 -0.15
CA PRO A 116 11.06 2.26 0.67
C PRO A 116 10.77 1.67 2.06
N LYS A 117 10.85 2.48 3.11
CA LYS A 117 10.59 2.05 4.48
C LYS A 117 9.10 1.73 4.69
N ILE A 118 8.53 0.78 3.94
CA ILE A 118 7.13 0.35 3.96
C ILE A 118 6.84 -0.37 5.29
N TYR A 119 7.89 -0.92 5.93
CA TYR A 119 7.86 -1.50 7.27
C TYR A 119 7.50 -0.52 8.41
N LYS A 120 7.35 0.78 8.12
CA LYS A 120 6.86 1.78 9.09
C LYS A 120 5.37 2.09 8.98
N ASN A 121 4.65 1.50 8.02
CA ASN A 121 3.24 1.78 7.85
C ASN A 121 2.38 0.95 8.82
N LEU A 122 1.87 1.62 9.87
CA LEU A 122 1.06 1.03 10.94
C LEU A 122 -0.13 0.19 10.44
N HIS A 123 -0.67 0.51 9.26
CA HIS A 123 -1.80 -0.22 8.67
C HIS A 123 -1.41 -1.59 8.13
N ILE A 124 -0.20 -1.73 7.57
CA ILE A 124 0.32 -3.01 7.07
C ILE A 124 0.59 -3.96 8.24
N CYS A 125 1.21 -3.46 9.31
CA CYS A 125 1.42 -4.23 10.54
C CYS A 125 0.11 -4.66 11.22
N LYS A 126 -0.96 -3.86 11.11
CA LYS A 126 -2.29 -4.25 11.61
C LYS A 126 -2.93 -5.33 10.73
N ALA A 127 -2.85 -5.22 9.41
CA ALA A 127 -3.41 -6.21 8.48
C ALA A 127 -2.75 -7.58 8.64
N CYS A 128 -1.42 -7.63 8.79
CA CYS A 128 -0.69 -8.89 9.04
C CYS A 128 -1.14 -9.56 10.35
N LYS A 129 -1.47 -8.82 11.42
CA LYS A 129 -1.96 -9.42 12.66
C LYS A 129 -3.31 -10.14 12.53
N VAL A 130 -4.11 -9.83 11.51
CA VAL A 130 -5.46 -10.41 11.31
C VAL A 130 -5.42 -11.64 10.39
N SER A 131 -4.33 -11.86 9.64
CA SER A 131 -4.14 -13.05 8.80
C SER A 131 -2.72 -13.61 8.96
N PRO A 132 -2.53 -14.57 9.87
CA PRO A 132 -1.22 -15.18 10.18
C PRO A 132 -0.53 -15.84 8.97
N SER A 133 -1.29 -16.19 7.94
CA SER A 133 -0.80 -16.77 6.68
C SER A 133 -0.09 -15.76 5.77
N LEU A 134 -0.09 -14.46 6.10
CA LEU A 134 0.46 -13.37 5.27
C LEU A 134 1.60 -12.58 5.92
N CYS A 135 2.20 -13.06 7.01
CA CYS A 135 3.12 -12.25 7.82
C CYS A 135 4.60 -12.52 7.52
N PHE A 136 5.32 -11.48 7.07
CA PHE A 136 6.74 -11.32 7.37
C PHE A 136 6.86 -10.69 8.77
N ASN A 137 7.32 -11.46 9.75
CA ASN A 137 7.59 -10.94 11.08
C ASN A 137 8.98 -10.30 11.09
N THR A 138 9.07 -8.97 11.16
CA THR A 138 10.33 -8.28 11.48
C THR A 138 10.19 -7.59 12.83
N THR A 139 10.90 -8.12 13.84
CA THR A 139 11.10 -7.47 15.13
C THR A 139 11.91 -6.18 14.96
N PRO A 140 11.53 -5.06 15.58
CA PRO A 140 12.34 -3.85 15.59
C PRO A 140 13.47 -4.00 16.62
N TYR A 141 14.71 -3.77 16.19
CA TYR A 141 15.81 -3.39 17.09
C TYR A 141 15.75 -1.88 17.34
#